data_AF-A0A3M1L1R4-F1
#
_entry.id   AF-A0A3M1L1R4-F1
#
_cell.length_a   1.000
_cell.length_b   1.000
_cell.length_c   1.000
_cell.angle_alpha   90.00
_cell.angle_beta   90.00
_cell.angle_gamma   90.00
#
_symmetry.space_group_name_H-M   'P 1'
#
loop_
_entity.id
_entity.type
_entity.pdbx_description
1 polymer ?
#
loop_
_entity_poly.entity_id
_entity_poly.type
_entity_poly.pdbx_seq_one_letter_code
_entity_poly.pdbx_strand_id
1 'polypeptide(L)' 'MAVPAGKAAIVAVPKAALQRIGQLLFLTVLDEDGRPVRRMVTAGRTLDDDRIEILSGLAAGERYLVAAAEPGSPT' A
#
# COMPACT_ATOMS: atom_id res chain seq x y z
N MET A 1 -8.35 -31.08 4.33
CA MET A 1 -7.16 -30.66 3.55
C MET A 1 -6.77 -29.27 4.03
N ALA A 2 -5.71 -29.15 4.83
CA ALA A 2 -5.21 -27.87 5.33
C ALA A 2 -4.04 -27.46 4.44
N VAL A 3 -4.15 -26.30 3.78
CA VAL A 3 -3.01 -25.73 3.04
C VAL A 3 -2.08 -25.11 4.09
N PRO A 4 -0.81 -25.52 4.20
CA PRO A 4 0.12 -24.86 5.10
C PRO A 4 0.31 -23.43 4.60
N ALA A 5 -0.15 -22.45 5.37
CA ALA A 5 0.14 -21.06 5.08
C ALA A 5 1.63 -20.82 5.34
N GLY A 6 2.45 -21.00 4.30
CA GLY A 6 3.84 -20.52 4.29
C GLY A 6 3.85 -19.02 4.59
N LYS A 7 4.95 -18.50 5.14
CA LYS A 7 5.14 -17.06 5.38
C LYS A 7 4.86 -16.30 4.07
N ALA A 8 3.69 -15.68 3.98
CA ALA A 8 3.33 -14.84 2.85
C ALA A 8 4.00 -13.49 3.03
N ALA A 9 4.85 -13.10 2.08
CA ALA A 9 5.37 -11.74 2.02
C ALA A 9 4.21 -10.81 1.65
N ILE A 10 3.66 -10.13 2.66
CA ILE A 10 2.62 -9.13 2.46
C ILE A 10 3.26 -7.78 2.14
N VAL A 11 2.69 -7.08 1.17
CA VAL A 11 3.06 -5.71 0.88
C VAL A 11 2.13 -4.82 1.69
N ALA A 12 2.68 -4.06 2.64
CA ALA A 12 1.91 -3.13 3.46
C ALA A 12 2.37 -1.70 3.18
N VAL A 13 1.42 -0.79 3.00
CA VAL A 13 1.67 0.64 2.79
C VAL A 13 0.94 1.44 3.87
N PRO A 14 1.48 2.60 4.33
CA PRO A 14 0.73 3.48 5.21
C PRO A 14 -0.54 3.93 4.50
N LYS A 15 -1.66 3.98 5.23
CA LYS A 15 -2.96 4.45 4.69
C LYS A 15 -2.86 5.81 4.03
N ALA A 16 -1.99 6.67 4.54
CA ALA A 16 -1.69 8.00 3.98
C ALA A 16 -1.13 7.99 2.55
N ALA A 17 -0.45 6.92 2.13
CA ALA A 17 0.03 6.78 0.77
C ALA A 17 -1.09 6.46 -0.24
N LEU A 18 -2.26 6.00 0.25
CA LEU A 18 -3.38 5.63 -0.59
C LEU A 18 -4.31 6.81 -0.84
N GLN A 19 -4.66 7.01 -2.11
CA GLN A 19 -5.68 7.95 -2.54
C GLN A 19 -6.96 7.19 -2.89
N ARG A 20 -8.06 7.52 -2.21
CA ARG A 20 -9.37 6.96 -2.54
C ARG A 20 -10.13 7.91 -3.46
N ILE A 21 -10.51 7.41 -4.64
CA ILE A 21 -11.34 8.15 -5.59
C ILE A 21 -12.58 7.29 -5.85
N GLY A 22 -13.72 7.71 -5.28
CA GLY A 22 -14.95 6.91 -5.25
C GLY A 22 -14.76 5.61 -4.46
N GLN A 23 -14.86 4.48 -5.15
CA GLN A 23 -14.67 3.14 -4.59
C GLN A 23 -13.29 2.54 -4.87
N LEU A 24 -12.48 3.20 -5.71
CA LEU A 24 -11.17 2.72 -6.12
C LEU A 24 -10.07 3.32 -5.26
N LEU A 25 -9.03 2.54 -5.01
CA LEU A 25 -7.83 2.96 -4.32
C LEU A 25 -6.68 3.08 -5.31
N PHE A 26 -5.91 4.14 -5.15
CA PHE A 26 -4.76 4.46 -5.98
C PHE A 26 -3.54 4.67 -5.10
N LEU A 27 -2.39 4.25 -5.61
CA LEU A 27 -1.09 4.49 -5.03
C LEU A 27 -0.23 5.20 -6.08
N THR A 28 0.56 6.19 -5.67
CA THR A 28 1.52 6.81 -6.58
C THR A 28 2.85 6.06 -6.48
N VAL A 29 3.18 5.29 -7.51
CA VAL A 29 4.44 4.54 -7.61
C VAL A 29 5.44 5.30 -8.47
N LEU A 30 6.73 5.03 -8.29
CA LEU A 30 7.77 5.54 -9.18
C LEU A 30 8.06 4.50 -10.25
N ASP A 31 7.97 4.92 -11.50
CA ASP A 31 8.38 4.11 -12.66
C ASP A 31 9.91 3.95 -12.72
N GLU A 32 10.42 3.16 -13.67
CA GLU A 32 11.87 2.92 -13.86
C GLU A 32 12.66 4.22 -14.08
N ASP A 33 12.03 5.21 -14.71
CA ASP A 33 12.59 6.56 -14.95
C ASP A 33 12.45 7.48 -13.71
N GLY A 34 11.98 6.96 -12.58
CA GLY A 34 11.73 7.72 -11.34
C GLY A 34 10.52 8.65 -11.42
N ARG A 35 9.64 8.48 -12.40
CA ARG A 35 8.46 9.33 -12.61
C ARG A 35 7.28 8.85 -11.76
N PRO A 36 6.56 9.76 -11.07
CA PRO A 36 5.38 9.38 -10.32
C PRO A 36 4.22 9.02 -11.25
N VAL A 37 3.74 7.79 -11.15
CA VAL A 37 2.59 7.25 -11.88
C VAL A 37 1.55 6.74 -10.89
N ARG A 38 0.30 7.12 -11.12
CA ARG A 38 -0.82 6.63 -10.31
C ARG A 38 -1.20 5.24 -10.78
N ARG A 39 -1.19 4.29 -9.86
CA ARG A 39 -1.60 2.92 -10.10
C ARG A 39 -2.78 2.55 -9.23
N MET A 40 -3.79 1.93 -9.83
CA MET A 40 -4.90 1.36 -9.09
C MET A 40 -4.40 0.15 -8.30
N VAL A 41 -4.78 0.09 -7.03
CA VAL A 41 -4.39 -0.99 -6.12
C VAL A 41 -5.61 -1.60 -5.46
N THR A 42 -5.51 -2.88 -5.14
CA THR A 42 -6.51 -3.57 -4.33
C THR A 42 -5.98 -3.65 -2.91
N ALA A 43 -6.65 -2.97 -1.99
CA ALA A 43 -6.37 -3.10 -0.57
C ALA A 43 -7.10 -4.30 0.02
N GLY A 44 -6.43 -4.98 0.94
CA GLY A 44 -7.00 -6.00 1.81
C GLY A 44 -7.36 -5.41 3.16
N ARG A 45 -6.90 -6.08 4.21
CA ARG A 45 -7.13 -5.67 5.60
C ARG A 45 -6.20 -4.53 6.01
N THR A 46 -6.65 -3.77 7.01
CA THR A 46 -5.79 -2.88 7.79
C THR A 46 -4.93 -3.70 8.73
N LEU A 47 -3.65 -3.37 8.82
CA LEU A 47 -2.69 -3.91 9.77
C LEU A 47 -2.51 -2.96 10.94
N ASP A 48 -1.75 -3.40 11.94
CA ASP A 48 -1.22 -2.55 12.99
C ASP A 48 -0.44 -1.35 12.40
N ASP A 49 -0.37 -0.24 13.14
CA ASP A 49 0.34 1.00 12.74
C ASP A 49 -0.30 1.80 11.58
N ASP A 50 -1.64 1.73 11.40
CA ASP A 50 -2.41 2.43 10.35
C ASP A 50 -1.92 2.07 8.91
N ARG A 51 -1.41 0.85 8.75
CA ARG A 51 -0.97 0.31 7.47
C ARG A 51 -2.08 -0.50 6.82
N ILE A 52 -2.05 -0.57 5.49
CA ILE A 52 -3.03 -1.28 4.67
C ILE A 52 -2.29 -2.33 3.84
N GLU A 53 -2.80 -3.55 3.86
CA GLU A 53 -2.30 -4.66 3.06
C GLU A 53 -2.67 -4.41 1.59
N ILE A 54 -1.71 -4.54 0.68
CA ILE A 54 -1.93 -4.47 -0.76
C ILE A 54 -1.96 -5.89 -1.31
N LEU A 55 -3.13 -6.28 -1.83
CA LEU A 55 -3.36 -7.59 -2.43
C LEU A 55 -2.89 -7.63 -3.89
N SER A 56 -2.95 -6.49 -4.59
CA SER A 56 -2.61 -6.36 -6.01
C SER A 56 -2.33 -4.91 -6.40
N GLY A 57 -1.52 -4.72 -7.44
CA GLY A 57 -1.13 -3.38 -7.91
C GLY A 57 0.07 -2.79 -7.17
N LEU A 58 0.79 -3.58 -6.36
CA LEU A 58 2.11 -3.24 -5.82
C LEU A 58 2.93 -4.50 -5.64
N ALA A 59 4.07 -4.60 -6.33
CA ALA A 59 5.05 -5.64 -6.13
C ALA A 59 6.02 -5.27 -5.00
N ALA A 60 6.55 -6.31 -4.34
CA ALA A 60 7.58 -6.13 -3.33
C ALA A 60 8.84 -5.49 -3.97
N GLY A 61 9.35 -4.43 -3.34
CA GLY A 61 10.54 -3.71 -3.80
C GLY A 61 10.24 -2.50 -4.70
N GLU A 62 9.01 -2.29 -5.14
CA GLU A 62 8.63 -1.06 -5.84
C GLU A 62 8.62 0.14 -4.89
N ARG A 63 9.04 1.30 -5.42
CA ARG A 63 9.05 2.56 -4.69
C ARG A 63 7.74 3.29 -4.90
N TYR A 64 7.22 3.88 -3.83
CA TYR A 64 5.99 4.67 -3.87
C TYR A 64 6.14 5.95 -3.07
N LEU A 65 5.32 6.94 -3.39
CA LEU A 65 5.25 8.19 -2.67
C LEU A 65 4.29 8.06 -1.49
N VAL A 66 4.75 8.50 -0.33
CA VAL A 66 3.90 8.67 0.85
C VAL A 66 3.49 10.14 0.84
N ALA A 67 2.19 10.42 0.70
CA ALA A 67 1.71 11.74 1.06
C ALA A 67 2.04 11.91 2.54
N ALA A 68 2.68 13.01 2.92
CA ALA A 68 3.01 13.27 4.31
C ALA A 68 1.73 13.24 5.14
N ALA A 69 1.38 12.08 5.68
CA ALA A 69 0.55 12.05 6.87
C ALA A 69 1.44 12.59 7.95
N GLU A 70 0.97 13.65 8.58
CA GLU A 70 1.43 13.99 9.91
C GLU A 70 1.44 12.68 10.71
N PRO A 71 2.61 12.18 11.14
CA PRO A 71 2.66 10.98 11.94
C PRO A 71 1.80 11.26 13.16
N GLY A 72 0.87 10.35 13.46
CA GLY A 72 -0.12 10.52 14.52
C GLY A 72 0.54 11.18 15.74
N SER A 73 0.04 12.36 16.09
CA SER A 73 0.43 13.03 17.32
C SER A 73 0.21 12.01 18.46
N PRO A 74 1.26 11.59 19.19
CA PRO A 74 1.03 10.91 20.45
C PRO A 74 0.39 11.94 21.37
N THR A 75 -0.86 11.69 21.79
CA THR A 75 -1.43 12.39 22.96
C THR A 75 -0.88 11.81 24.25
#